data_AF-A0A540WVN1-F1
#
_entry.id   AF-A0A540WVN1-F1
#
_cell.length_a   1.000
_cell.length_b   1.000
_cell.length_c   1.000
_cell.angle_alpha   90.00
_cell.angle_beta   90.00
_cell.angle_gamma   90.00
#
_symmetry.space_group_name_H-M   'P 1'
#
loop_
_entity.id
_entity.type
_entity.pdbx_description
1 polymer ?
#
loop_
_entity_poly.entity_id
_entity_poly.type
_entity_poly.pdbx_seq_one_letter_code
_entity_poly.pdbx_strand_id
1 'polypeptide(L)'
;MIQRPWTCIWASVLSVAVGCAEAPLRGEETPSRVALALADEGCDTETSTRCLCVGTVGDAAPRLEEVGVDLDVLRKDGWPCVRGDFDQDGAPDYAFPGEGYSCNQSVPVRVLFTRGGHVREVLALPREVSCLQRYVPMASSQGLVDRGEGNATWFYQFDGKGWLVTSQRSEEN
;
A
#
# COMPACT_ATOMS: atom_id res chain seq x y z
N MET A 1 -45.63 54.48 16.65
CA MET A 1 -46.92 54.76 17.29
C MET A 1 -47.76 53.49 17.28
N ILE A 2 -48.25 53.09 18.46
CA ILE A 2 -49.46 52.25 18.74
C ILE A 2 -49.28 50.74 18.45
N GLN A 3 -49.01 49.84 19.40
CA GLN A 3 -49.83 49.28 20.52
C GLN A 3 -51.11 48.48 20.15
N ARG A 4 -50.97 47.14 20.25
CA ARG A 4 -51.88 46.11 20.87
C ARG A 4 -53.31 45.88 20.30
N PRO A 5 -54.05 44.77 20.63
CA PRO A 5 -53.72 43.60 21.48
C PRO A 5 -54.06 42.19 20.91
N TRP A 6 -53.62 41.20 21.69
CA TRP A 6 -53.90 39.76 21.79
C TRP A 6 -55.17 39.12 21.18
N THR A 7 -55.01 37.85 20.77
CA THR A 7 -55.81 36.72 21.30
C THR A 7 -54.99 35.43 21.24
N CYS A 8 -54.49 34.97 22.39
CA CYS A 8 -54.02 33.60 22.57
C CYS A 8 -55.24 32.74 22.92
N ILE A 9 -55.66 31.85 22.03
CA ILE A 9 -56.53 30.74 22.38
C ILE A 9 -55.68 29.48 22.34
N TRP A 10 -55.46 28.92 23.53
CA TRP A 10 -54.91 27.59 23.72
C TRP A 10 -55.89 26.56 23.15
N ALA A 11 -55.41 25.68 22.29
CA ALA A 11 -55.96 24.36 22.11
C ALA A 11 -54.81 23.40 21.83
N SER A 12 -54.41 22.68 22.89
CA SER A 12 -53.48 21.56 22.81
C SER A 12 -54.09 20.47 21.93
N VAL A 13 -53.43 20.18 20.81
CA VAL A 13 -53.64 18.93 20.08
C VAL A 13 -52.27 18.31 19.87
N LEU A 14 -52.06 17.17 20.52
CA LEU A 14 -50.95 16.27 20.25
C LEU A 14 -50.92 15.95 18.76
N SER A 15 -49.82 16.22 18.08
CA SER A 15 -49.50 15.60 16.80
C SER A 15 -47.99 15.62 16.61
N VAL A 16 -47.39 14.46 16.89
CA VAL A 16 -46.20 13.87 16.29
C VAL A 16 -45.04 14.84 16.06
N ALA A 17 -44.03 14.75 16.91
CA ALA A 17 -42.68 15.13 16.53
C ALA A 17 -42.30 14.28 15.31
N VAL A 18 -42.48 14.85 14.11
CA VAL A 18 -41.74 14.41 12.93
C VAL A 18 -40.31 14.79 13.24
N GLY A 19 -39.61 13.88 13.91
CA GLY A 19 -38.16 13.88 13.85
C GLY A 19 -37.83 13.80 12.38
N CYS A 20 -37.29 14.89 11.83
CA CYS A 20 -36.41 14.78 10.69
C CYS A 20 -35.24 13.92 11.18
N ALA A 21 -35.39 12.60 11.08
CA ALA A 21 -34.25 11.73 10.97
C ALA A 21 -33.61 12.14 9.65
N GLU A 22 -32.59 13.00 9.73
CA GLU A 22 -31.58 13.08 8.68
C GLU A 22 -31.18 11.64 8.38
N ALA A 23 -31.59 11.18 7.20
CA ALA A 23 -31.10 9.93 6.66
C ALA A 23 -29.57 10.01 6.70
N PRO A 24 -28.86 8.97 7.17
CA PRO A 24 -27.41 8.95 7.07
C PRO A 24 -27.07 9.19 5.60
N LEU A 25 -26.38 10.30 5.34
CA LEU A 25 -25.79 10.55 4.04
C LEU A 25 -24.86 9.37 3.75
N ARG A 26 -25.35 8.48 2.88
CA ARG A 26 -24.60 7.74 1.87
C ARG A 26 -23.13 7.52 2.24
N GLY A 27 -22.87 6.43 2.95
CA GLY A 27 -21.60 5.69 3.00
C GLY A 27 -20.36 6.57 3.09
N GLU A 28 -20.01 6.97 4.31
CA GLU A 28 -18.60 7.17 4.62
C GLU A 28 -17.96 5.78 4.49
N GLU A 29 -17.48 5.45 3.29
CA GLU A 29 -16.62 4.29 3.06
C GLU A 29 -15.41 4.48 3.96
N THR A 30 -15.44 3.84 5.12
CA THR A 30 -14.28 3.79 6.02
C THR A 30 -13.09 3.40 5.14
N PRO A 31 -12.03 4.22 5.05
CA PRO A 31 -10.92 3.94 4.14
C PRO A 31 -10.40 2.53 4.43
N SER A 32 -10.30 1.73 3.36
CA SER A 32 -10.00 0.31 3.51
C SER A 32 -8.61 0.17 4.11
N ARG A 33 -8.50 -0.47 5.27
CA ARG A 33 -7.22 -0.57 5.99
C ARG A 33 -6.26 -1.53 5.31
N VAL A 34 -4.99 -1.17 5.36
CA VAL A 34 -3.87 -2.06 5.05
C VAL A 34 -3.58 -2.92 6.29
N ALA A 35 -3.63 -4.23 6.11
CA ALA A 35 -3.29 -5.22 7.13
C ALA A 35 -2.50 -6.32 6.44
N LEU A 36 -1.20 -6.08 6.21
CA LEU A 36 -0.27 -7.01 5.59
C LEU A 36 0.73 -7.53 6.61
N ALA A 37 1.00 -8.83 6.57
CA ALA A 37 2.07 -9.48 7.31
C ALA A 37 2.89 -10.37 6.37
N LEU A 38 4.11 -10.72 6.77
CA LEU A 38 4.81 -11.83 6.13
C LEU A 38 4.06 -13.13 6.47
N ALA A 39 3.86 -14.00 5.49
CA ALA A 39 3.20 -15.29 5.71
C ALA A 39 4.05 -16.20 6.62
N ASP A 40 5.37 -16.06 6.55
CA ASP A 40 6.33 -16.64 7.49
C ASP A 40 7.10 -15.49 8.16
N GLU A 41 6.92 -15.31 9.47
CA GLU A 41 7.60 -14.28 10.25
C GLU A 41 9.12 -14.45 10.28
N GLY A 42 9.62 -15.66 10.01
CA GLY A 42 11.05 -15.96 9.89
C GLY A 42 11.64 -15.61 8.52
N CYS A 43 10.82 -15.21 7.54
CA CYS A 43 11.32 -14.91 6.21
C CYS A 43 12.07 -13.57 6.18
N ASP A 44 13.36 -13.63 5.87
CA ASP A 44 14.19 -12.45 5.70
C ASP A 44 14.23 -12.02 4.23
N THR A 45 13.67 -10.85 3.97
CA THR A 45 13.56 -10.26 2.63
C THR A 45 14.90 -9.74 2.09
N GLU A 46 15.95 -9.67 2.91
CA GLU A 46 17.32 -9.36 2.47
C GLU A 46 18.01 -10.57 1.85
N THR A 47 17.74 -11.77 2.37
CA THR A 47 18.41 -13.01 1.96
C THR A 47 17.53 -13.95 1.13
N SER A 48 16.20 -13.74 1.12
CA SER A 48 15.24 -14.54 0.36
C SER A 48 14.50 -13.70 -0.69
N THR A 49 14.37 -14.25 -1.90
CA THR A 49 13.52 -13.72 -2.98
C THR A 49 12.11 -14.30 -2.98
N ARG A 50 11.80 -15.18 -2.02
CA ARG A 50 10.58 -16.02 -1.99
C ARG A 50 9.65 -15.70 -0.82
N CYS A 51 9.89 -14.61 -0.10
CA CYS A 51 8.98 -14.19 0.97
C CYS A 51 7.61 -13.87 0.38
N LEU A 52 6.57 -14.29 1.09
CA LEU A 52 5.19 -14.01 0.76
C LEU A 52 4.63 -13.03 1.80
N CYS A 53 3.81 -12.09 1.35
CA CYS A 53 2.94 -11.30 2.21
C CYS A 53 1.54 -11.87 2.13
N VAL A 54 0.79 -11.80 3.24
CA VAL A 54 -0.62 -12.16 3.29
C VAL A 54 -1.43 -11.02 3.92
N GLY A 55 -2.64 -10.77 3.40
CA GLY A 55 -3.61 -9.86 4.04
C GLY A 55 -4.32 -8.90 3.10
N THR A 56 -4.65 -7.70 3.58
CA THR A 56 -5.42 -6.69 2.83
C THR A 56 -4.58 -5.46 2.52
N VAL A 57 -4.76 -4.92 1.31
CA VAL A 57 -3.98 -3.80 0.76
C VAL A 57 -4.72 -2.47 0.76
N GLY A 58 -5.93 -2.45 1.32
CA GLY A 58 -6.76 -1.25 1.36
C GLY A 58 -7.01 -0.66 -0.03
N ASP A 59 -6.92 0.66 -0.13
CA ASP A 59 -7.17 1.43 -1.36
C ASP A 59 -6.11 1.21 -2.45
N ALA A 60 -5.07 0.41 -2.20
CA ALA A 60 -4.04 0.07 -3.18
C ALA A 60 -4.47 -1.07 -4.13
N ALA A 61 -5.59 -1.74 -3.85
CA ALA A 61 -6.11 -2.87 -4.61
C ALA A 61 -6.08 -2.65 -6.14
N PRO A 62 -6.65 -1.57 -6.71
CA PRO A 62 -6.66 -1.37 -8.17
C PRO A 62 -5.25 -1.26 -8.76
N ARG A 63 -4.30 -0.67 -8.03
CA ARG A 63 -2.92 -0.48 -8.49
C ARG A 63 -2.11 -1.77 -8.48
N LEU A 64 -2.45 -2.71 -7.61
CA LEU A 64 -1.81 -4.02 -7.56
C LEU A 64 -2.41 -4.97 -8.60
N GLU A 65 -3.72 -4.91 -8.81
CA GLU A 65 -4.40 -5.66 -9.89
C GLU A 65 -3.88 -5.26 -11.28
N GLU A 66 -3.53 -3.97 -11.48
CA GLU A 66 -2.90 -3.48 -12.72
C GLU A 66 -1.61 -4.22 -13.12
N VAL A 67 -0.88 -4.78 -12.16
CA VAL A 67 0.34 -5.57 -12.41
C VAL A 67 0.10 -7.08 -12.25
N GLY A 68 -1.15 -7.51 -12.15
CA GLY A 68 -1.55 -8.91 -12.08
C GLY A 68 -1.44 -9.52 -10.68
N VAL A 69 -1.38 -8.73 -9.61
CA VAL A 69 -1.51 -9.27 -8.25
C VAL A 69 -2.94 -9.76 -8.05
N ASP A 70 -3.09 -11.06 -7.76
CA ASP A 70 -4.37 -11.64 -7.37
C ASP A 70 -4.64 -11.34 -5.89
N LEU A 71 -5.64 -10.49 -5.62
CA LEU A 71 -5.97 -10.05 -4.26
C LEU A 71 -6.61 -11.16 -3.41
N ASP A 72 -7.22 -12.18 -4.01
CA ASP A 72 -7.76 -13.31 -3.28
C ASP A 72 -6.64 -14.27 -2.86
N VAL A 73 -5.67 -14.51 -3.74
CA VAL A 73 -4.44 -15.24 -3.42
C VAL A 73 -3.64 -14.49 -2.36
N LEU A 74 -3.42 -13.19 -2.53
CA LEU A 74 -2.74 -12.35 -1.52
C LEU A 74 -3.44 -12.44 -0.15
N ARG A 75 -4.77 -12.53 -0.11
CA ARG A 75 -5.50 -12.61 1.17
C ARG A 75 -5.43 -14.00 1.83
N LYS A 76 -5.36 -15.08 1.04
CA LYS A 76 -5.51 -16.46 1.54
C LYS A 76 -4.20 -17.24 1.60
N ASP A 77 -3.44 -17.21 0.52
CA ASP A 77 -2.27 -18.06 0.29
C ASP A 77 -0.95 -17.26 0.35
N GLY A 78 -1.05 -15.96 0.11
CA GLY A 78 0.05 -15.01 0.08
C GLY A 78 0.60 -14.75 -1.32
N TRP A 79 1.21 -13.58 -1.49
CA TRP A 79 1.82 -13.14 -2.75
C TRP A 79 3.28 -12.76 -2.53
N PRO A 80 4.20 -13.00 -3.49
CA PRO A 80 5.58 -12.55 -3.37
C PRO A 80 5.67 -11.08 -2.98
N CYS A 81 6.48 -10.75 -1.97
CA CYS A 81 6.64 -9.38 -1.55
C CYS A 81 8.01 -9.14 -0.92
N VAL A 82 8.42 -7.88 -0.92
CA VAL A 82 9.54 -7.40 -0.11
C VAL A 82 9.01 -6.36 0.87
N ARG A 83 8.99 -6.72 2.15
CA ARG A 83 8.70 -5.81 3.25
C ARG A 83 9.94 -5.00 3.63
N GLY A 84 9.78 -3.71 3.84
CA GLY A 84 10.84 -2.78 4.26
C GLY A 84 10.27 -1.52 4.92
N ASP A 85 11.11 -0.50 5.06
CA ASP A 85 10.77 0.88 5.41
C ASP A 85 11.60 1.76 4.46
N PHE A 86 11.06 1.99 3.27
CA PHE A 86 11.81 2.54 2.13
C PHE A 86 11.83 4.07 2.14
N ASP A 87 10.83 4.71 2.76
CA ASP A 87 10.78 6.16 2.94
C ASP A 87 11.27 6.63 4.33
N GLN A 88 11.65 5.70 5.21
CA GLN A 88 12.18 5.96 6.55
C GLN A 88 11.19 6.66 7.48
N ASP A 89 9.89 6.49 7.26
CA ASP A 89 8.86 7.07 8.13
C ASP A 89 8.56 6.20 9.37
N GLY A 90 9.16 5.00 9.43
CA GLY A 90 9.04 4.04 10.52
C GLY A 90 7.82 3.12 10.40
N ALA A 91 6.97 3.30 9.41
CA ALA A 91 5.91 2.36 9.04
C ALA A 91 6.44 1.33 8.02
N PRO A 92 5.82 0.13 7.95
CA PRO A 92 6.23 -0.86 6.97
C PRO A 92 5.71 -0.52 5.58
N ASP A 93 6.59 -0.65 4.60
CA ASP A 93 6.29 -0.59 3.18
C ASP A 93 6.40 -1.97 2.53
N TYR A 94 5.77 -2.13 1.36
CA TYR A 94 5.68 -3.42 0.69
C TYR A 94 5.87 -3.27 -0.81
N ALA A 95 6.90 -3.90 -1.37
CA ALA A 95 7.07 -4.03 -2.80
C ALA A 95 6.45 -5.34 -3.30
N PHE A 96 5.52 -5.24 -4.24
CA PHE A 96 4.81 -6.35 -4.87
C PHE A 96 5.25 -6.46 -6.34
N PRO A 97 6.04 -7.47 -6.71
CA PRO A 97 6.22 -7.83 -8.11
C PRO A 97 4.93 -8.40 -8.70
N GLY A 98 4.74 -8.16 -10.00
CA GLY A 98 3.56 -8.56 -10.74
C GLY A 98 3.45 -10.07 -11.01
N GLU A 99 2.43 -10.43 -11.79
CA GLU A 99 2.16 -11.80 -12.20
C GLU A 99 3.36 -12.44 -12.91
N GLY A 100 3.64 -13.71 -12.60
CA GLY A 100 4.75 -14.46 -13.21
C GLY A 100 6.12 -14.14 -12.63
N TYR A 101 6.19 -13.40 -11.52
CA TYR A 101 7.45 -13.09 -10.84
C TYR A 101 8.30 -14.33 -10.58
N SER A 102 9.52 -14.30 -11.11
CA SER A 102 10.57 -15.26 -10.78
C SER A 102 11.93 -14.68 -11.07
N CYS A 103 12.97 -15.26 -10.47
CA CYS A 103 14.37 -14.94 -10.77
C CYS A 103 14.82 -15.19 -12.23
N ASN A 104 13.92 -15.63 -13.10
CA ASN A 104 14.18 -15.85 -14.53
C ASN A 104 13.25 -15.01 -15.44
N GLN A 105 12.35 -14.22 -14.87
CA GLN A 105 11.37 -13.43 -15.60
C GLN A 105 11.20 -12.06 -14.97
N SER A 106 11.49 -11.01 -15.74
CA SER A 106 11.27 -9.64 -15.29
C SER A 106 9.79 -9.28 -15.34
N VAL A 107 9.32 -8.63 -14.27
CA VAL A 107 7.92 -8.18 -14.14
C VAL A 107 7.87 -6.77 -13.53
N PRO A 108 6.79 -5.99 -13.77
CA PRO A 108 6.61 -4.70 -13.11
C PRO A 108 6.47 -4.86 -11.59
N VAL A 109 6.83 -3.82 -10.84
CA VAL A 109 6.70 -3.76 -9.39
C VAL A 109 5.87 -2.55 -8.97
N ARG A 110 5.05 -2.75 -7.95
CA ARG A 110 4.36 -1.68 -7.22
C ARG A 110 4.84 -1.67 -5.77
N VAL A 111 5.28 -0.51 -5.30
CA VAL A 111 5.67 -0.29 -3.92
C VAL A 111 4.56 0.48 -3.22
N LEU A 112 3.96 -0.17 -2.24
CA LEU A 112 2.93 0.36 -1.37
C LEU A 112 3.61 1.00 -0.17
N PHE A 113 3.49 2.33 -0.08
CA PHE A 113 3.88 3.10 1.10
C PHE A 113 2.70 3.18 2.06
N THR A 114 2.92 2.86 3.34
CA THR A 114 1.85 2.85 4.33
C THR A 114 2.11 3.81 5.47
N ARG A 115 1.04 4.30 6.11
CA ARG A 115 1.15 5.06 7.35
C ARG A 115 -0.08 4.85 8.22
N GLY A 116 0.14 4.43 9.47
CA GLY A 116 -0.96 4.20 10.41
C GLY A 116 -1.96 3.13 9.95
N GLY A 117 -1.53 2.15 9.15
CA GLY A 117 -2.41 1.11 8.59
C GLY A 117 -3.26 1.57 7.40
N HIS A 118 -2.90 2.69 6.77
CA HIS A 118 -3.54 3.21 5.56
C HIS A 118 -2.53 3.32 4.42
N VAL A 119 -3.04 3.29 3.20
CA VAL A 119 -2.24 3.56 1.99
C VAL A 119 -1.88 5.04 1.98
N ARG A 120 -0.58 5.35 1.97
CA ARG A 120 -0.08 6.72 1.73
C ARG A 120 0.07 6.96 0.24
N GLU A 121 0.71 6.03 -0.44
CA GLU A 121 1.08 6.16 -1.84
C GLU A 121 1.37 4.79 -2.46
N VAL A 122 1.20 4.66 -3.77
CA VAL A 122 1.63 3.49 -4.53
C VAL A 122 2.49 3.96 -5.69
N LEU A 123 3.76 3.59 -5.70
CA LEU A 123 4.70 3.96 -6.75
C LEU A 123 5.17 2.75 -7.54
N ALA A 124 5.40 2.95 -8.84
CA ALA A 124 6.03 1.93 -9.67
C ALA A 124 7.56 2.02 -9.53
N LEU A 125 8.24 0.88 -9.60
CA LEU A 125 9.66 0.91 -9.94
C LEU A 125 9.81 1.31 -11.42
N PRO A 126 10.88 2.04 -11.78
CA PRO A 126 11.08 2.55 -13.14
C PRO A 126 11.51 1.47 -14.14
N ARG A 127 11.71 0.23 -13.67
CA ARG A 127 12.07 -0.94 -14.47
C ARG A 127 11.30 -2.15 -13.97
N GLU A 128 11.12 -3.11 -14.87
CA GLU A 128 10.79 -4.47 -14.48
C GLU A 128 11.98 -5.12 -13.76
N VAL A 129 11.70 -6.06 -12.87
CA VAL A 129 12.70 -6.74 -12.03
C VAL A 129 12.45 -8.24 -12.00
N SER A 130 13.48 -9.04 -11.74
CA SER A 130 13.37 -10.51 -11.71
C SER A 130 13.83 -11.16 -10.40
N CYS A 131 14.91 -10.67 -9.76
CA CYS A 131 15.36 -11.15 -8.44
C CYS A 131 15.35 -10.02 -7.42
N LEU A 132 14.15 -9.60 -7.02
CA LEU A 132 13.93 -8.52 -6.08
C LEU A 132 14.19 -8.95 -4.63
N GLN A 133 14.99 -8.17 -3.91
CA GLN A 133 15.23 -8.32 -2.47
C GLN A 133 15.27 -6.94 -1.80
N ARG A 134 15.15 -6.94 -0.47
CA ARG A 134 15.47 -5.76 0.32
C ARG A 134 16.97 -5.52 0.30
N TYR A 135 17.36 -4.25 0.20
CA TYR A 135 18.73 -3.81 0.28
C TYR A 135 18.90 -2.88 1.49
N VAL A 136 19.87 -3.16 2.35
CA VAL A 136 20.20 -2.30 3.50
C VAL A 136 21.68 -1.91 3.40
N PRO A 137 22.01 -0.73 2.82
CA PRO A 137 23.36 -0.22 2.82
C PRO A 137 23.78 0.15 4.26
N MET A 138 25.09 0.12 4.52
CA MET A 138 25.66 0.49 5.82
C MET A 138 25.29 1.92 6.31
N ALA A 139 24.76 2.77 5.41
CA ALA A 139 24.39 4.17 5.66
C ALA A 139 22.87 4.42 5.86
N SER A 140 22.13 3.43 6.36
CA SER A 140 20.82 3.56 7.06
C SER A 140 19.52 3.75 6.26
N SER A 141 19.55 3.89 4.93
CA SER A 141 18.32 3.91 4.11
C SER A 141 18.09 2.58 3.42
N GLN A 142 16.99 1.92 3.76
CA GLN A 142 16.59 0.69 3.07
C GLN A 142 16.23 1.02 1.61
N GLY A 143 16.39 0.04 0.76
CA GLY A 143 16.01 0.10 -0.64
C GLY A 143 15.68 -1.28 -1.16
N LEU A 144 15.65 -1.38 -2.48
CA LEU A 144 15.46 -2.64 -3.19
C LEU A 144 16.68 -2.93 -4.04
N VAL A 145 16.95 -4.21 -4.25
CA VAL A 145 17.98 -4.67 -5.19
C VAL A 145 17.37 -5.69 -6.13
N ASP A 146 17.69 -5.58 -7.42
CA ASP A 146 17.42 -6.60 -8.42
C ASP A 146 18.74 -7.22 -8.89
N ARG A 147 18.85 -8.54 -8.74
CA ARG A 147 20.04 -9.32 -9.13
C ARG A 147 19.84 -10.19 -10.37
N GLY A 148 18.66 -10.16 -11.00
CA GLY A 148 18.29 -11.19 -11.99
C GLY A 148 18.56 -10.83 -13.45
N GLU A 149 18.85 -9.56 -13.78
CA GLU A 149 19.05 -9.14 -15.16
C GLU A 149 20.54 -9.01 -15.56
N GLY A 150 21.07 -10.07 -16.18
CA GLY A 150 22.39 -10.06 -16.83
C GLY A 150 23.58 -9.96 -15.87
N ASN A 151 24.66 -9.32 -16.32
CA ASN A 151 25.88 -9.10 -15.52
C ASN A 151 25.78 -7.81 -14.68
N ALA A 152 24.58 -7.35 -14.30
CA ALA A 152 24.40 -6.11 -13.55
C ALA A 152 23.46 -6.31 -12.36
N THR A 153 23.84 -5.74 -11.22
CA THR A 153 22.97 -5.59 -10.05
C THR A 153 22.40 -4.18 -10.04
N TRP A 154 21.08 -4.04 -9.92
CA TRP A 154 20.37 -2.77 -9.89
C TRP A 154 19.92 -2.45 -8.47
N PHE A 155 20.13 -1.21 -8.03
CA PHE A 155 19.73 -0.73 -6.70
C PHE A 155 18.73 0.40 -6.85
N TYR A 156 17.68 0.35 -6.03
CA TYR A 156 16.58 1.31 -6.01
C TYR A 156 16.48 1.91 -4.61
N GLN A 157 16.64 3.22 -4.51
CA GLN A 157 16.55 3.95 -3.27
C GLN A 157 15.50 5.05 -3.41
N PHE A 158 14.61 5.19 -2.44
CA PHE A 158 13.61 6.25 -2.47
C PHE A 158 14.19 7.53 -1.85
N ASP A 159 14.08 8.65 -2.56
CA ASP A 159 14.63 9.95 -2.12
C ASP A 159 13.57 10.87 -1.45
N GLY A 160 12.37 10.33 -1.19
CA GLY A 160 11.21 11.08 -0.70
C GLY A 160 10.31 11.63 -1.81
N LYS A 161 10.73 11.58 -3.07
CA LYS A 161 9.95 12.02 -4.25
C LYS A 161 9.84 10.95 -5.33
N GLY A 162 10.86 10.11 -5.47
CA GLY A 162 10.91 9.07 -6.47
C GLY A 162 12.05 8.07 -6.24
N TRP A 163 12.20 7.15 -7.19
CA TRP A 163 13.22 6.11 -7.14
C TRP A 163 14.51 6.58 -7.81
N LEU A 164 15.57 6.72 -7.01
CA LEU A 164 16.94 6.79 -7.50
C LEU A 164 17.41 5.38 -7.87
N VAL A 165 17.86 5.21 -9.11
CA VAL A 165 18.32 3.92 -9.64
C VAL A 165 19.80 3.98 -9.96
N THR A 166 20.55 3.02 -9.43
CA THR A 166 21.96 2.83 -9.77
C THR A 166 22.21 1.38 -10.18
N SER A 167 23.31 1.12 -10.89
CA SER A 167 23.71 -0.24 -11.23
C SER A 167 25.20 -0.45 -11.01
N GLN A 168 25.57 -1.68 -10.68
CA GLN A 168 26.94 -2.16 -10.67
C GLN A 168 27.05 -3.33 -11.62
N ARG A 169 27.97 -3.27 -12.57
CA ARG A 169 28.29 -4.43 -13.40
C ARG A 169 29.13 -5.39 -12.57
N SER A 170 28.80 -6.67 -12.61
CA SER A 170 29.71 -7.74 -12.24
C SER A 170 30.91 -7.61 -13.17
N GLU A 171 32.08 -7.30 -12.62
CA GLU A 171 33.33 -7.27 -13.39
C GLU A 171 33.50 -8.65 -14.07
N GLU A 172 33.76 -8.64 -15.38
CA GLU A 172 34.24 -9.84 -16.08
C GLU A 172 35.59 -10.18 -15.47
N ASN A 173 35.64 -11.29 -14.73
CA ASN A 173 36.86 -11.86 -14.19
C ASN A 173 37.62 -12.61 -15.30
#